data_AF-A0A8D8FMG5-F1
#
_entry.id   AF-A0A8D8FMG5-F1
#
_cell.length_a   1.000
_cell.length_b   1.000
_cell.length_c   1.000
_cell.angle_alpha   90.00
_cell.angle_beta   90.00
_cell.angle_gamma   90.00
#
_symmetry.space_group_name_H-M   'P 1'
#
loop_
_entity.id
_entity.type
_entity.pdbx_description
1 polymer ?
#
loop_
_entity_poly.entity_id
_entity_poly.type
_entity_poly.pdbx_seq_one_letter_code
_entity_poly.pdbx_strand_id
1 'polypeptide(L)'
;QNYYVIYHQFYHKWALLTDPDDLISGPKGYLKCDVGIIGKGDTVKVPPKSEKDPDDIEANLLLPDGVPIERQRAKFIVKIYRADGLPRMNSSLMANVKRAFTGEAKDLVNPYVQVSFAGLTGK
;
A
#
# COMPACT_ATOMS: atom_id res chain seq x y z
N GLN A 1 -15.57 18.66 2.34
CA GLN A 1 -14.56 19.32 1.49
C GLN A 1 -14.40 18.48 0.22
N ASN A 2 -15.13 18.84 -0.84
CA ASN A 2 -15.22 18.03 -2.06
C ASN A 2 -14.16 18.48 -3.06
N TYR A 3 -13.09 17.69 -3.24
CA TYR A 3 -12.19 17.82 -4.39
C TYR A 3 -12.56 16.76 -5.42
N TYR A 4 -13.69 16.96 -6.10
CA TYR A 4 -13.95 16.26 -7.37
C TYR A 4 -13.14 17.00 -8.43
N VAL A 5 -11.97 16.44 -8.77
CA VAL A 5 -11.25 16.84 -9.99
C VAL A 5 -12.16 16.44 -11.16
N ILE A 6 -12.72 17.43 -11.84
CA ILE A 6 -13.78 17.29 -12.85
C ILE A 6 -13.26 16.63 -14.14
N TYR A 7 -12.00 16.22 -14.16
CA TYR A 7 -11.38 15.51 -15.27
C TYR A 7 -10.51 14.40 -14.69
N HIS A 8 -10.83 13.14 -15.01
CA HIS A 8 -9.96 12.02 -14.71
C HIS A 8 -8.72 12.00 -15.62
N GLN A 9 -8.12 13.16 -15.87
CA GLN A 9 -7.07 13.35 -16.86
C GLN A 9 -5.97 14.25 -16.32
N PHE A 10 -4.73 13.82 -16.55
CA PHE A 10 -3.50 14.55 -16.36
C PHE A 10 -2.88 14.76 -17.73
N TYR A 11 -2.38 15.96 -17.99
CA TYR A 11 -1.74 16.29 -19.25
C TYR A 11 -0.41 16.98 -19.02
N HIS A 12 0.56 16.63 -19.85
CA HIS A 12 1.90 17.19 -19.87
C HIS A 12 2.60 17.12 -18.50
N LYS A 13 2.27 16.12 -17.68
CA LYS A 13 2.86 15.96 -16.34
C LYS A 13 4.16 15.17 -16.42
N TRP A 14 5.11 15.50 -15.57
CA TRP A 14 6.41 14.82 -15.50
C TRP A 14 6.41 13.72 -14.43
N ALA A 15 6.47 12.47 -14.84
CA ALA A 15 6.64 11.32 -13.96
C ALA A 15 8.12 11.10 -13.64
N LEU A 16 8.43 10.93 -12.35
CA LEU A 16 9.77 10.61 -11.87
C LEU A 16 10.13 9.16 -12.17
N LEU A 17 11.33 8.92 -12.71
CA LEU A 17 11.89 7.58 -12.87
C LEU A 17 12.86 7.30 -11.72
N THR A 18 12.72 6.14 -11.07
CA THR A 18 13.61 5.66 -10.02
C THR A 18 14.09 4.26 -10.35
N ASP A 19 15.31 3.92 -9.95
CA ASP A 19 15.81 2.55 -10.03
C ASP A 19 15.11 1.69 -8.95
N PRO A 20 14.36 0.63 -9.30
CA PRO A 20 13.68 -0.21 -8.32
C PRO A 20 14.64 -0.96 -7.39
N ASP A 21 15.87 -1.23 -7.84
CA ASP A 21 16.91 -1.93 -7.06
C ASP A 21 17.77 -0.95 -6.24
N ASP A 22 17.83 0.32 -6.65
CA ASP A 22 18.54 1.39 -5.96
C ASP A 22 17.64 2.62 -5.70
N LEU A 23 16.75 2.45 -4.73
CA LEU A 23 15.78 3.46 -4.33
C LEU A 23 16.38 4.65 -3.55
N ILE A 24 17.65 4.57 -3.14
CA ILE A 24 18.35 5.61 -2.35
C ILE A 24 19.04 6.60 -3.27
N SER A 25 19.47 6.15 -4.45
CA SER A 25 20.16 6.98 -5.44
C SER A 25 19.33 8.08 -6.10
N GLY A 26 18.07 8.25 -5.69
CA GLY A 26 17.21 9.33 -6.15
C GLY A 26 16.71 9.17 -7.59
N PRO A 27 16.30 10.29 -8.22
CA PRO A 27 15.77 10.29 -9.59
C PRO A 27 16.80 9.84 -10.64
N LYS A 28 16.40 8.96 -11.55
CA LYS A 28 17.18 8.53 -12.73
C LYS A 28 16.80 9.29 -14.01
N GLY A 29 15.71 10.04 -13.96
CA GLY A 29 15.20 10.81 -15.09
C GLY A 29 13.71 11.11 -14.93
N TYR A 30 13.13 11.68 -15.98
CA TYR A 30 11.73 12.06 -16.01
C TYR A 30 11.09 11.62 -17.33
N LEU A 31 9.81 11.24 -17.25
CA LEU A 31 8.98 10.91 -18.41
C LEU A 31 7.78 11.87 -18.45
N LYS A 32 7.62 12.60 -19.55
CA LYS A 32 6.41 13.42 -19.77
C LYS A 32 5.28 12.53 -20.24
N CYS A 33 4.12 12.58 -19.57
CA CYS A 33 2.99 11.75 -19.92
C CYS A 33 1.64 12.47 -19.78
N ASP A 34 0.69 11.96 -20.55
CA ASP A 34 -0.73 12.25 -20.46
C ASP A 34 -1.43 10.99 -19.95
N VAL A 35 -2.22 11.10 -18.87
CA VAL A 35 -2.88 9.97 -18.22
C VAL A 35 -4.35 10.28 -18.08
N GLY A 36 -5.22 9.47 -18.67
CA GLY A 36 -6.68 9.67 -18.61
C GLY A 36 -7.44 8.40 -18.27
N ILE A 37 -8.54 8.53 -17.53
CA ILE A 37 -9.56 7.49 -17.38
C ILE A 37 -10.71 7.83 -18.33
N ILE A 38 -11.04 6.90 -19.22
CA ILE A 38 -12.07 7.05 -20.25
C ILE A 38 -13.13 5.98 -20.00
N GLY A 39 -14.36 6.41 -19.70
CA GLY A 39 -15.50 5.52 -19.53
C GLY A 39 -16.07 5.03 -20.86
N LYS A 40 -16.90 4.00 -20.81
CA LYS A 40 -17.61 3.50 -22.00
C LYS A 40 -18.53 4.59 -22.55
N GLY A 41 -18.28 5.03 -23.78
CA GLY A 41 -19.05 6.07 -24.45
C GLY A 41 -18.47 7.48 -24.30
N ASP A 42 -17.39 7.65 -23.52
CA ASP A 42 -16.72 8.94 -23.38
C ASP A 42 -15.87 9.26 -24.61
N THR A 43 -15.79 10.55 -24.96
CA THR A 43 -14.89 11.06 -26.00
C THR A 43 -13.59 11.59 -25.37
N VAL A 44 -12.46 11.24 -25.97
CA VAL A 44 -11.15 11.73 -25.55
C VAL A 44 -10.99 13.17 -26.01
N LYS A 45 -10.82 14.10 -25.07
CA LYS A 45 -10.48 15.49 -25.37
C LYS A 45 -8.97 15.67 -25.30
N VAL A 46 -8.29 15.74 -26.44
CA VAL A 46 -6.85 16.03 -26.47
C VAL A 46 -6.67 17.53 -26.22
N PRO A 47 -5.90 17.96 -25.20
CA PRO A 47 -5.62 19.36 -24.99
C PRO A 47 -4.78 19.92 -26.15
N PRO A 48 -4.95 21.20 -26.48
CA PRO A 48 -4.09 21.85 -27.46
C PRO A 48 -2.63 21.83 -26.98
N LYS A 49 -1.70 21.57 -27.90
CA LYS A 49 -0.26 21.72 -27.63
C LYS A 49 0.03 23.19 -27.31
N SER A 50 0.52 23.49 -26.11
CA SER A 50 1.03 24.81 -25.77
C SER A 50 2.48 24.93 -26.28
N GLU A 51 2.68 25.64 -27.39
CA GLU A 51 4.01 25.81 -28.01
C GLU A 51 4.91 26.83 -27.29
N LYS A 52 4.53 27.38 -26.12
CA LYS A 52 5.06 28.68 -25.68
C LYS A 52 5.68 28.82 -24.28
N ASP A 53 5.73 27.78 -23.45
CA ASP A 53 6.41 27.91 -22.14
C ASP A 53 7.64 27.01 -22.04
N PRO A 54 8.72 27.48 -21.38
CA PRO A 54 9.80 26.60 -20.96
C PRO A 54 9.21 25.50 -20.07
N ASP A 55 9.48 24.25 -20.43
CA ASP A 55 8.92 23.07 -19.78
C ASP A 55 9.59 22.87 -18.41
N ASP A 56 9.11 23.57 -17.39
CA ASP A 56 9.60 23.45 -16.02
C ASP A 56 9.18 22.09 -15.44
N ILE A 57 10.14 21.17 -15.39
CA ILE A 57 9.95 19.79 -14.94
C ILE A 57 9.50 19.76 -13.48
N GLU A 58 10.19 20.50 -12.61
CA GLU A 58 9.98 20.45 -11.16
C GLU A 58 8.67 21.12 -10.76
N ALA A 59 8.25 22.15 -11.50
CA ALA A 59 6.97 22.82 -11.28
C ALA A 59 5.75 21.98 -11.74
N ASN A 60 5.93 20.97 -12.60
CA ASN A 60 4.82 20.23 -13.21
C ASN A 60 4.90 18.70 -13.08
N LEU A 61 5.39 18.23 -11.94
CA LEU A 61 5.48 16.80 -11.64
C LEU A 61 4.10 16.12 -11.53
N LEU A 62 4.03 14.86 -11.92
CA LEU A 62 2.90 13.96 -11.70
C LEU A 62 2.88 13.48 -10.24
N LEU A 63 2.72 14.42 -9.31
CA LEU A 63 2.61 14.19 -7.88
C LEU A 63 1.40 14.94 -7.32
N PRO A 64 0.71 14.40 -6.29
CA PRO A 64 -0.31 15.15 -5.57
C PRO A 64 0.29 16.36 -4.85
N ASP A 65 -0.52 17.39 -4.65
CA ASP A 65 -0.11 18.59 -3.92
C ASP A 65 0.40 18.25 -2.51
N GLY A 66 1.53 18.85 -2.13
CA GLY A 66 2.16 18.63 -0.81
C GLY A 66 2.93 17.32 -0.68
N VAL A 67 2.98 16.48 -1.72
CA VAL A 67 3.82 15.27 -1.72
C VAL A 67 5.23 15.66 -2.18
N PRO A 68 6.28 15.48 -1.34
CA PRO A 68 7.65 15.77 -1.74
C PRO A 68 8.10 14.82 -2.85
N ILE A 69 9.01 15.31 -3.70
CA ILE A 69 9.64 14.53 -4.79
C ILE A 69 10.34 13.30 -4.19
N GLU A 70 11.09 13.52 -3.12
CA GLU A 70 11.67 12.47 -2.31
C GLU A 70 10.61 11.89 -1.38
N ARG A 71 10.13 10.68 -1.71
CA ARG A 71 9.18 9.99 -0.84
C ARG A 71 9.89 9.43 0.39
N GLN A 72 9.46 9.87 1.57
CA GLN A 72 9.87 9.25 2.82
C GLN A 72 9.37 7.79 2.85
N ARG A 73 10.30 6.84 2.89
CA ARG A 73 9.98 5.41 3.01
C ARG A 73 10.10 4.98 4.46
N ALA A 74 9.14 4.19 4.93
CA ALA A 74 9.20 3.56 6.26
C ALA A 74 9.51 2.07 6.11
N LYS A 75 10.54 1.59 6.83
CA LYS A 75 10.82 0.16 6.96
C LYS A 75 10.28 -0.33 8.30
N PHE A 76 9.16 -1.04 8.25
CA PHE A 76 8.58 -1.67 9.43
C PHE A 76 9.20 -3.06 9.61
N ILE A 77 9.93 -3.27 10.70
CA ILE A 77 10.48 -4.58 11.07
C ILE A 77 9.67 -5.09 12.26
N VAL A 78 8.87 -6.13 12.04
CA VAL A 78 8.08 -6.77 13.09
C VAL A 78 8.77 -8.07 13.49
N LYS A 79 9.25 -8.14 14.73
CA LYS A 79 9.83 -9.36 15.32
C LYS A 79 8.87 -9.93 16.34
N ILE A 80 8.36 -11.13 16.08
CA ILE A 80 7.49 -11.84 16.99
C ILE A 80 8.38 -12.71 17.89
N TYR A 81 8.46 -12.39 19.19
CA TYR A 81 9.35 -13.08 20.10
C TYR A 81 8.69 -14.30 20.74
N ARG A 82 7.58 -14.10 21.47
CA ARG A 82 6.75 -15.16 22.05
C ARG A 82 5.37 -14.62 22.39
N ALA A 83 4.43 -15.52 22.63
CA ALA A 83 3.13 -15.22 23.22
C ALA A 83 2.95 -16.06 24.48
N ASP A 84 2.72 -15.40 25.62
CA ASP A 84 2.51 -16.04 26.92
C ASP A 84 1.01 -15.96 27.28
N GLY A 85 0.50 -16.95 28.03
CA GLY A 85 -0.87 -16.91 28.55
C GLY A 85 -1.98 -17.02 27.50
N LEU A 86 -1.70 -17.68 26.36
CA LEU A 86 -2.71 -17.89 25.31
C LEU A 86 -3.94 -18.62 25.86
N PRO A 87 -5.17 -18.24 25.42
CA PRO A 87 -6.40 -18.86 25.91
C PRO A 87 -6.38 -20.36 25.64
N ARG A 88 -6.59 -21.15 26.70
CA ARG A 88 -6.75 -22.60 26.57
C ARG A 88 -8.17 -22.90 26.10
N MET A 89 -8.30 -23.63 25.00
CA MET A 89 -9.59 -24.05 24.48
C MET A 89 -9.97 -25.41 25.06
N ASN A 90 -10.85 -25.43 26.06
CA ASN A 90 -11.39 -26.67 26.65
C ASN A 90 -12.80 -26.89 26.06
N SER A 91 -12.89 -27.36 24.81
CA SER A 91 -14.15 -27.27 24.05
C SER A 91 -15.10 -28.46 24.13
N SER A 92 -15.01 -29.39 25.10
CA SER A 92 -16.02 -30.47 25.17
C SER A 92 -16.25 -31.08 26.56
N LEU A 93 -17.48 -31.56 26.81
CA LEU A 93 -17.83 -32.40 27.97
C LEU A 93 -16.90 -33.63 28.08
N MET A 94 -16.53 -34.24 26.95
CA MET A 94 -15.54 -35.33 26.90
C MET A 94 -14.15 -34.90 27.38
N ALA A 95 -13.72 -33.67 27.13
CA ALA A 95 -12.43 -33.17 27.61
C ALA A 95 -12.38 -33.04 29.14
N ASN A 96 -13.50 -32.63 29.77
CA ASN A 96 -13.60 -32.56 31.23
C ASN A 96 -13.66 -33.96 31.87
N VAL A 97 -14.40 -34.90 31.26
CA VAL A 97 -14.47 -36.29 31.71
C VAL A 97 -13.10 -36.95 31.59
N LYS A 98 -12.43 -36.84 30.42
CA LYS A 98 -11.07 -37.38 30.25
C LYS A 98 -10.09 -36.78 31.25
N ARG A 99 -10.14 -35.46 31.52
CA ARG A 99 -9.33 -34.81 32.55
C ARG A 99 -9.59 -35.38 33.95
N ALA A 100 -10.84 -35.64 34.30
CA ALA A 100 -11.20 -36.21 35.61
C ALA A 100 -10.75 -37.67 35.78
N PHE A 101 -10.70 -38.45 34.69
CA PHE A 101 -10.32 -39.87 34.73
C PHE A 101 -8.84 -40.16 34.46
N THR A 102 -8.18 -39.37 33.62
CA THR A 102 -6.78 -39.60 33.22
C THR A 102 -5.81 -38.51 33.66
N GLY A 103 -6.30 -37.40 34.24
CA GLY A 103 -5.47 -36.27 34.67
C GLY A 103 -4.85 -35.43 33.54
N GLU A 104 -4.90 -35.90 32.30
CA GLU A 104 -4.30 -35.23 31.15
C GLU A 104 -5.24 -34.16 30.55
N ALA A 105 -4.79 -32.90 30.57
CA ALA A 105 -5.42 -31.80 29.85
C ALA A 105 -4.58 -31.48 28.60
N LYS A 106 -5.10 -31.79 27.41
CA LYS A 106 -4.46 -31.45 26.13
C LYS A 106 -5.05 -30.15 25.61
N ASP A 107 -4.26 -29.07 25.61
CA ASP A 107 -4.66 -27.78 25.04
C ASP A 107 -4.72 -27.90 23.51
N LEU A 108 -5.89 -27.66 22.92
CA LEU A 108 -6.16 -27.81 21.47
C LEU A 108 -5.88 -26.53 20.66
N VAL A 109 -5.03 -25.65 21.16
CA VAL A 109 -4.82 -24.31 20.57
C VAL A 109 -3.77 -24.40 19.46
N ASN A 110 -4.09 -23.86 18.28
CA ASN A 110 -3.15 -23.67 17.17
C ASN A 110 -3.01 -22.17 16.84
N PRO A 111 -2.20 -21.42 17.60
CA PRO A 111 -2.08 -19.97 17.43
C PRO A 111 -1.27 -19.62 16.19
N TYR A 112 -1.63 -18.52 15.52
CA TYR A 112 -0.84 -17.92 14.45
C TYR A 112 -0.82 -16.39 14.60
N VAL A 113 0.15 -15.75 13.96
CA VAL A 113 0.25 -14.28 13.90
C VAL A 113 0.10 -13.84 12.45
N GLN A 114 -0.60 -12.73 12.24
CA GLN A 114 -0.74 -12.09 10.95
C GLN A 114 -0.37 -10.62 11.09
N VAL A 115 0.52 -10.14 10.22
CA VAL A 115 0.92 -8.73 10.17
C VAL A 115 0.31 -8.11 8.92
N SER A 116 -0.37 -6.96 9.05
CA SER A 116 -0.95 -6.27 7.89
C SER A 116 -0.72 -4.76 7.95
N PHE A 117 -0.52 -4.15 6.79
CA PHE A 117 -0.33 -2.71 6.61
C PHE A 117 -0.86 -2.27 5.24
N ALA A 118 -1.66 -1.22 5.19
CA ALA A 118 -2.19 -0.63 3.95
C ALA A 118 -2.83 -1.66 2.98
N GLY A 119 -3.58 -2.63 3.51
CA GLY A 119 -4.24 -3.68 2.72
C GLY A 119 -3.31 -4.83 2.29
N LEU A 120 -2.01 -4.74 2.57
CA LEU A 120 -1.05 -5.82 2.38
C LEU A 120 -0.98 -6.66 3.65
N THR A 121 -0.89 -7.98 3.51
CA THR A 121 -0.74 -8.91 4.62
C THR A 121 0.53 -9.73 4.44
N GLY A 122 1.40 -9.71 5.43
CA GLY A 122 2.48 -10.68 5.60
C GLY A 122 1.95 -11.92 6.30
N LYS A 123 2.27 -13.09 5.75
CA LYS A 123 2.06 -14.39 6.40
C LYS A 123 3.37 -14.85 7.03
#